data_AF-A0AA39FPQ1-F1
#
_entry.id   AF-A0AA39FPQ1-F1
#
_cell.length_a   1.000
_cell.length_b   1.000
_cell.length_c   1.000
_cell.angle_alpha   90.00
_cell.angle_beta   90.00
_cell.angle_gamma   90.00
#
_symmetry.space_group_name_H-M   'P 1'
#
loop_
_entity.id
_entity.type
_entity.pdbx_description
1 polymer ?
#
loop_
_entity_poly.entity_id
_entity_poly.type
_entity_poly.pdbx_seq_one_letter_code
_entity_poly.pdbx_strand_id
1 'polypeptide(L)'
;MNVIFVKCIKKIHSFIFNIRDESTQTIRIPMMAMSKKIIRCIGKCSSGLKQAELDMITDHVLKTLDHCKGRSIFKNFLHEGNRIDDLACLEFYEKICEYIDKDEIYLNSTTEPTLVGLTASLNEILEIAVDLNGIPEIDMALLERFTECLTNPSRVTMLDVLAETKYRLADHLRNAHNDFKHYLLQPCPKTN
;
A
#
# COMPACT_ATOMS: atom_id res chain seq x y z
N MET A 1 3.04 9.32 29.62
CA MET A 1 3.33 9.94 28.30
C MET A 1 4.24 9.01 27.51
N ASN A 2 3.77 8.54 26.37
CA ASN A 2 4.40 7.47 25.59
C ASN A 2 5.60 8.03 24.81
N VAL A 3 6.81 7.49 25.04
CA VAL A 3 8.08 8.01 24.48
C VAL A 3 8.11 8.00 22.94
N ILE A 4 7.24 7.18 22.33
CA ILE A 4 7.08 7.04 20.88
C ILE A 4 6.25 8.20 20.28
N PHE A 5 5.20 8.65 20.97
CA PHE A 5 4.39 9.81 20.58
C PHE A 5 5.23 11.09 20.46
N VAL A 6 6.20 11.25 21.37
CA VAL A 6 7.15 12.38 21.34
C VAL A 6 8.14 12.28 20.17
N LYS A 7 8.52 11.07 19.74
CA LYS A 7 9.38 10.89 18.55
C LYS A 7 8.63 11.20 17.26
N CYS A 8 7.37 10.78 17.15
CA CYS A 8 6.55 11.02 15.96
C CYS A 8 6.22 12.51 15.81
N ILE A 9 5.83 13.20 16.90
CA ILE A 9 5.66 14.66 16.91
C ILE A 9 6.96 15.38 16.56
N LYS A 10 8.12 14.95 17.10
CA LYS A 10 9.42 15.56 16.74
C LYS A 10 9.80 15.33 15.28
N LYS A 11 9.44 14.19 14.66
CA LYS A 11 9.68 13.92 13.23
C LYS A 11 8.79 14.82 12.36
N ILE A 12 7.53 15.02 12.74
CA ILE A 12 6.60 15.97 12.09
C ILE A 12 7.13 17.41 12.24
N HIS A 13 7.54 17.82 13.45
CA HIS A 13 8.03 19.18 13.72
C HIS A 13 9.40 19.47 13.07
N SER A 14 10.28 18.47 12.95
CA SER A 14 11.58 18.58 12.27
C SER A 14 11.43 18.66 10.75
N PHE A 15 10.35 18.12 10.19
CA PHE A 15 10.07 18.15 8.76
C PHE A 15 9.51 19.51 8.30
N ILE A 16 8.67 20.15 9.14
CA ILE A 16 8.15 21.52 8.89
C ILE A 16 9.28 22.55 8.69
N PHE A 17 10.48 22.31 9.24
CA PHE A 17 11.59 23.26 9.18
C PHE A 17 12.58 23.05 8.03
N ASN A 18 12.48 21.97 7.24
CA ASN A 18 13.54 21.54 6.32
C ASN A 18 13.21 21.67 4.83
N ILE A 19 12.14 22.38 4.46
CA ILE A 19 11.87 22.75 3.06
C ILE A 19 12.64 24.03 2.71
N ARG A 20 13.96 23.92 2.63
CA ARG A 20 14.81 24.80 1.82
C ARG A 20 16.15 24.12 1.58
N ASP A 21 16.54 24.14 0.31
CA ASP A 21 17.87 23.93 -0.28
C ASP A 21 18.07 22.69 -1.19
N GLU A 22 18.73 22.99 -2.31
CA GLU A 22 18.96 22.28 -3.55
C GLU A 22 19.98 21.13 -3.34
N SER A 23 20.10 20.08 -4.16
CA SER A 23 20.64 20.15 -5.52
C SER A 23 20.94 18.72 -6.02
N THR A 24 20.85 18.57 -7.33
CA THR A 24 21.10 17.38 -8.15
C THR A 24 22.54 16.86 -8.13
N GLN A 25 22.72 15.52 -8.18
CA GLN A 25 23.94 14.95 -8.77
C GLN A 25 23.70 13.58 -9.45
N THR A 26 23.95 13.57 -10.76
CA THR A 26 23.80 12.45 -11.69
C THR A 26 25.03 11.53 -11.65
N ILE A 27 24.85 10.22 -11.49
CA ILE A 27 25.92 9.22 -11.61
C ILE A 27 25.67 8.33 -12.82
N ARG A 28 26.63 8.31 -13.76
CA ARG A 28 26.68 7.39 -14.92
C ARG A 28 27.22 6.03 -14.47
N ILE A 29 26.57 4.94 -14.87
CA ILE A 29 27.05 3.55 -14.68
C ILE A 29 27.25 2.92 -16.08
N PRO A 30 28.38 2.23 -16.34
CA PRO A 30 28.70 1.69 -17.66
C PRO A 30 27.90 0.43 -18.02
N MET A 31 27.58 0.33 -19.30
CA MET A 31 26.84 -0.71 -19.99
C MET A 31 27.77 -1.89 -20.36
N MET A 32 27.44 -3.13 -19.96
CA MET A 32 27.90 -4.33 -20.67
C MET A 32 27.03 -5.58 -20.47
N ALA A 33 26.99 -6.35 -21.56
CA ALA A 33 26.63 -7.77 -21.73
C ALA A 33 25.14 -8.13 -21.84
N MET A 34 24.66 -8.19 -23.10
CA MET A 34 23.43 -8.88 -23.47
C MET A 34 23.55 -10.39 -23.18
N SER A 35 22.95 -10.84 -22.09
CA SER A 35 22.70 -12.26 -21.84
C SER A 35 21.39 -12.67 -22.51
N LYS A 36 21.39 -13.88 -23.11
CA LYS A 36 20.29 -14.47 -23.89
C LYS A 36 18.94 -14.26 -23.19
N LYS A 37 18.05 -13.50 -23.84
CA LYS A 37 16.72 -13.13 -23.37
C LYS A 37 15.84 -14.39 -23.35
N ILE A 38 15.84 -15.10 -22.21
CA ILE A 38 14.75 -16.03 -21.90
C ILE A 38 13.53 -15.12 -21.74
N ILE A 39 12.65 -15.09 -22.75
CA ILE A 39 11.32 -14.48 -22.63
C ILE A 39 10.52 -15.41 -21.73
N ARG A 40 10.80 -15.29 -20.44
CA ARG A 40 10.19 -16.04 -19.38
C ARG A 40 8.78 -15.44 -19.25
N CYS A 41 7.75 -16.28 -19.23
CA CYS A 41 6.37 -15.87 -18.92
C CYS A 41 6.24 -15.41 -17.45
N ILE A 42 7.17 -14.59 -16.97
CA ILE A 42 7.19 -14.07 -15.61
C ILE A 42 6.01 -13.09 -15.50
N GLY A 43 5.22 -13.22 -14.44
CA GLY A 43 4.12 -12.31 -14.12
C GLY A 43 2.74 -12.75 -14.59
N LYS A 44 2.60 -13.40 -15.75
CA LYS A 44 1.30 -13.86 -16.29
C LYS A 44 0.86 -15.26 -15.83
N CYS A 45 1.44 -15.82 -14.77
CA CYS A 45 0.96 -17.09 -14.21
C CYS A 45 -0.41 -16.89 -13.53
N SER A 46 -1.45 -16.73 -14.35
CA SER A 46 -2.86 -16.93 -14.01
C SER A 46 -3.22 -18.41 -13.93
N SER A 47 -2.23 -19.31 -13.89
CA SER A 47 -2.37 -20.76 -13.76
C SER A 47 -3.36 -21.08 -12.63
N GLY A 48 -4.48 -21.71 -13.00
CA GLY A 48 -5.57 -22.05 -12.09
C GLY A 48 -6.79 -21.13 -12.13
N LEU A 49 -6.75 -19.98 -12.81
CA LEU A 49 -7.90 -19.09 -13.02
C LEU A 49 -8.44 -19.22 -14.44
N LYS A 50 -9.77 -19.26 -14.57
CA LYS A 50 -10.43 -19.14 -15.89
C LYS A 50 -10.37 -17.69 -16.36
N GLN A 51 -10.43 -17.45 -17.69
CA GLN A 51 -10.46 -16.08 -18.22
C GLN A 51 -11.58 -15.23 -17.61
N ALA A 52 -12.79 -15.79 -17.50
CA ALA A 52 -13.93 -15.10 -16.88
C ALA A 52 -13.69 -14.75 -15.38
N GLU A 53 -12.94 -15.58 -14.67
CA GLU A 53 -12.57 -15.34 -13.27
C GLU A 53 -11.52 -14.23 -13.17
N LEU A 54 -10.55 -14.23 -14.09
CA LEU A 54 -9.56 -13.17 -14.20
C LEU A 54 -10.22 -11.83 -14.56
N ASP A 55 -11.16 -11.82 -15.50
CA ASP A 55 -11.91 -10.63 -15.88
C ASP A 55 -12.71 -10.09 -14.69
N MET A 56 -13.34 -10.97 -13.91
CA MET A 56 -14.07 -10.58 -12.70
C MET A 56 -13.15 -9.96 -11.64
N ILE A 57 -11.98 -10.56 -11.39
CA ILE A 57 -11.01 -10.07 -10.40
C ILE A 57 -10.43 -8.71 -10.85
N THR A 58 -10.23 -8.52 -12.16
CA THR A 58 -9.53 -7.35 -12.74
C THR A 58 -10.46 -6.25 -13.24
N ASP A 59 -11.77 -6.43 -13.09
CA ASP A 59 -12.78 -5.47 -13.54
C ASP A 59 -12.62 -4.10 -12.86
N HIS A 60 -12.32 -4.10 -11.56
CA HIS A 60 -12.15 -2.91 -10.74
C HIS A 60 -10.99 -3.08 -9.76
N VAL A 61 -10.28 -1.98 -9.44
CA VAL A 61 -9.13 -2.02 -8.51
C VAL A 61 -9.51 -2.65 -7.16
N LEU A 62 -10.64 -2.24 -6.56
CA LEU A 62 -11.13 -2.84 -5.31
C LEU A 62 -11.36 -4.35 -5.41
N LYS A 63 -11.88 -4.87 -6.52
CA LYS A 63 -12.07 -6.33 -6.70
C LYS A 63 -10.73 -7.06 -6.75
N THR A 64 -9.72 -6.45 -7.39
CA THR A 64 -8.36 -6.99 -7.40
C THR A 64 -7.75 -6.94 -6.00
N LEU A 65 -7.94 -5.83 -5.29
CA LEU A 65 -7.38 -5.61 -3.96
C LEU A 65 -8.06 -6.42 -2.86
N ASP A 66 -9.34 -6.77 -2.98
CA ASP A 66 -10.03 -7.61 -2.00
C ASP A 66 -9.83 -9.11 -2.24
N HIS A 67 -9.38 -9.49 -3.45
CA HIS A 67 -9.14 -10.89 -3.80
C HIS A 67 -7.68 -11.30 -3.56
N CYS A 68 -7.41 -12.29 -2.69
CA CYS A 68 -6.05 -12.74 -2.35
C CYS A 68 -5.18 -13.05 -3.57
N LYS A 69 -5.73 -13.77 -4.56
CA LYS A 69 -5.01 -14.09 -5.79
C LYS A 69 -4.85 -12.86 -6.69
N GLY A 70 -5.82 -11.94 -6.69
CA GLY A 70 -5.77 -10.70 -7.45
C GLY A 70 -4.63 -9.81 -6.97
N ARG A 71 -4.57 -9.57 -5.65
CA ARG A 71 -3.45 -8.88 -4.99
C ARG A 71 -2.10 -9.51 -5.32
N SER A 72 -1.99 -10.83 -5.23
CA SER A 72 -0.72 -11.52 -5.51
C SER A 72 -0.23 -11.31 -6.95
N ILE A 73 -1.12 -11.40 -7.94
CA ILE A 73 -0.74 -11.18 -9.35
C ILE A 73 -0.41 -9.70 -9.58
N PHE A 74 -1.20 -8.79 -9.00
CA PHE A 74 -0.96 -7.35 -9.11
C PHE A 74 0.38 -6.94 -8.47
N LYS A 75 0.69 -7.47 -7.29
CA LYS A 75 1.97 -7.27 -6.60
C LYS A 75 3.17 -7.69 -7.47
N ASN A 76 3.07 -8.85 -8.11
CA ASN A 76 4.11 -9.32 -9.04
C ASN A 76 4.26 -8.38 -10.25
N PHE A 77 3.15 -7.91 -10.81
CA PHE A 77 3.16 -6.93 -11.90
C PHE A 77 3.86 -5.63 -11.50
N LEU A 78 3.56 -5.07 -10.32
CA LEU A 78 4.19 -3.85 -9.81
C LEU A 78 5.70 -4.05 -9.61
N HIS A 79 6.08 -5.20 -9.02
CA HIS A 79 7.47 -5.56 -8.79
C HIS A 79 8.26 -5.72 -10.11
N GLU A 80 7.72 -6.45 -11.09
CA GLU A 80 8.35 -6.63 -12.41
C GLU A 80 8.43 -5.33 -13.21
N GLY A 81 7.46 -4.44 -13.03
CA GLY A 81 7.42 -3.11 -13.63
C GLY A 81 8.32 -2.08 -12.94
N ASN A 82 9.01 -2.45 -11.86
CA ASN A 82 9.80 -1.54 -11.01
C ASN A 82 8.99 -0.32 -10.52
N ARG A 83 7.71 -0.54 -10.20
CA ARG A 83 6.78 0.49 -9.70
C ARG A 83 6.85 0.55 -8.18
N ILE A 84 7.92 1.17 -7.68
CA ILE A 84 8.28 1.14 -6.25
C ILE A 84 7.20 1.80 -5.38
N ASP A 85 6.69 2.97 -5.79
CA ASP A 85 5.69 3.72 -5.01
C ASP A 85 4.34 2.99 -5.00
N ASP A 86 3.88 2.50 -6.15
CA ASP A 86 2.67 1.67 -6.23
C ASP A 86 2.79 0.40 -5.37
N LEU A 87 3.98 -0.24 -5.37
CA LEU A 87 4.22 -1.42 -4.55
C LEU A 87 4.14 -1.08 -3.05
N ALA A 88 4.74 0.03 -2.63
CA ALA A 88 4.66 0.50 -1.25
C ALA A 88 3.22 0.83 -0.83
N CYS A 89 2.44 1.46 -1.72
CA CYS A 89 1.01 1.69 -1.53
C CYS A 89 0.22 0.39 -1.35
N LEU A 90 0.50 -0.63 -2.16
CA LEU A 90 -0.15 -1.93 -2.05
C LEU A 90 0.20 -2.62 -0.73
N GLU A 91 1.46 -2.59 -0.31
CA GLU A 91 1.88 -3.16 0.97
C GLU A 91 1.26 -2.43 2.16
N PHE A 92 1.12 -1.11 2.06
CA PHE A 92 0.43 -0.32 3.06
C PHE A 92 -1.07 -0.65 3.14
N TYR A 93 -1.72 -0.84 1.98
CA TYR A 93 -3.12 -1.31 1.91
C TYR A 93 -3.30 -2.67 2.58
N GLU A 94 -2.41 -3.63 2.29
CA GLU A 94 -2.43 -4.97 2.89
C GLU A 94 -2.30 -4.90 4.41
N LYS A 95 -1.40 -4.05 4.91
CA LYS A 95 -1.18 -3.82 6.34
C LYS A 95 -2.41 -3.26 7.05
N ILE A 96 -3.10 -2.31 6.43
CA ILE A 96 -4.35 -1.75 6.97
C ILE A 96 -5.44 -2.83 7.04
N CYS A 97 -5.58 -3.64 6.00
CA CYS A 97 -6.54 -4.75 6.00
C CYS A 97 -6.25 -5.74 7.14
N GLU A 98 -4.98 -6.12 7.32
CA GLU A 98 -4.56 -6.99 8.43
C GLU A 98 -4.96 -6.43 9.80
N TYR A 99 -4.90 -5.11 10.00
CA TYR A 99 -5.30 -4.49 11.26
C TYR A 99 -6.79 -4.43 11.48
N ILE A 100 -7.56 -4.13 10.44
CA ILE A 100 -9.02 -4.16 10.51
C ILE A 100 -9.49 -5.59 10.84
N ASP A 101 -8.96 -6.59 10.14
CA ASP A 101 -9.32 -8.00 10.35
C ASP A 101 -8.92 -8.48 11.77
N LYS A 102 -7.73 -8.11 12.24
CA LYS A 102 -7.28 -8.43 13.61
C LYS A 102 -8.17 -7.80 14.67
N ASP A 103 -8.58 -6.55 14.49
CA ASP A 103 -9.46 -5.87 15.44
C ASP A 103 -10.84 -6.52 15.47
N GLU A 104 -11.39 -6.88 14.31
CA GLU A 104 -12.66 -7.61 14.22
C GLU A 104 -12.60 -8.97 14.92
N ILE A 105 -11.54 -9.75 14.69
CA ILE A 105 -11.32 -11.04 15.38
C ILE A 105 -11.21 -10.82 16.90
N TYR A 106 -10.51 -9.77 17.34
CA TYR A 106 -10.34 -9.45 18.75
C TYR A 106 -11.68 -9.08 19.42
N LEU A 107 -12.51 -8.27 18.75
CA LEU A 107 -13.85 -7.92 19.21
C LEU A 107 -14.75 -9.15 19.36
N ASN A 108 -14.69 -10.07 18.40
CA ASN A 108 -15.52 -11.28 18.41
C ASN A 108 -15.07 -12.32 19.45
N SER A 109 -13.81 -12.28 19.89
CA SER A 109 -13.22 -13.26 20.81
C SER A 109 -13.06 -12.77 22.25
N THR A 110 -13.31 -11.48 22.52
CA THR A 110 -13.05 -10.85 23.82
C THR A 110 -14.31 -10.20 24.39
N THR A 111 -14.66 -10.52 25.63
CA THR A 111 -15.85 -9.97 26.31
C THR A 111 -15.73 -8.49 26.65
N GLU A 112 -14.52 -8.00 26.91
CA GLU A 112 -14.24 -6.59 27.23
C GLU A 112 -13.05 -6.08 26.39
N PRO A 113 -13.30 -5.71 25.13
CA PRO A 113 -12.24 -5.33 24.22
C PRO A 113 -11.65 -3.95 24.56
N THR A 114 -10.33 -3.88 24.65
CA THR A 114 -9.59 -2.64 24.92
C THR A 114 -9.04 -1.99 23.65
N LEU A 115 -8.65 -0.71 23.71
CA LEU A 115 -8.06 0.02 22.58
C LEU A 115 -6.55 -0.17 22.44
N VAL A 116 -5.89 -0.92 23.34
CA VAL A 116 -4.42 -0.97 23.41
C VAL A 116 -3.81 -1.50 22.10
N GLY A 117 -4.36 -2.60 21.58
CA GLY A 117 -3.91 -3.19 20.31
C GLY A 117 -4.13 -2.24 19.13
N LEU A 118 -5.35 -1.72 18.97
CA LEU A 118 -5.70 -0.81 17.88
C LEU A 118 -4.86 0.49 17.92
N THR A 119 -4.60 1.02 19.11
CA THR A 119 -3.74 2.21 19.29
C THR A 119 -2.30 1.92 18.86
N ALA A 120 -1.76 0.75 19.20
CA ALA A 120 -0.42 0.36 18.78
C ALA A 120 -0.34 0.21 17.24
N SER A 121 -1.31 -0.49 16.64
CA SER A 121 -1.45 -0.61 15.20
C SER A 121 -1.54 0.75 14.50
N LEU A 122 -2.34 1.68 15.04
CA LEU A 122 -2.52 3.00 14.45
C LEU A 122 -1.24 3.85 14.51
N ASN A 123 -0.44 3.72 15.57
CA ASN A 123 0.88 4.37 15.63
C ASN A 123 1.82 3.84 14.53
N GLU A 124 1.85 2.53 14.28
CA GLU A 124 2.65 1.94 13.20
C GLU A 124 2.18 2.40 11.82
N ILE A 125 0.86 2.46 11.61
CA ILE A 125 0.27 2.98 10.37
C ILE A 125 0.65 4.44 10.13
N LEU A 126 0.64 5.27 11.18
CA LEU A 126 1.08 6.66 11.08
C LEU A 126 2.57 6.76 10.71
N GLU A 127 3.43 5.92 11.28
CA GLU A 127 4.85 5.90 10.93
C GLU A 127 5.07 5.55 9.44
N ILE A 128 4.34 4.56 8.93
CA ILE A 128 4.38 4.18 7.51
C ILE A 128 3.84 5.33 6.63
N ALA A 129 2.72 5.94 7.01
CA ALA A 129 2.11 7.05 6.26
C ALA A 129 3.07 8.25 6.14
N VAL A 130 3.78 8.58 7.22
CA VAL A 130 4.79 9.67 7.20
C VAL A 130 5.93 9.36 6.23
N ASP A 131 6.36 8.10 6.16
CA ASP A 131 7.43 7.69 5.24
C ASP A 131 6.97 7.67 3.76
N LEU A 132 5.65 7.65 3.51
CA LEU A 132 5.03 7.70 2.18
C LEU A 132 4.47 9.09 1.80
N ASN A 133 4.88 10.17 2.48
CA ASN A 133 4.35 11.53 2.26
C ASN A 133 4.61 12.14 0.86
N GLY A 134 5.37 11.47 -0.01
CA GLY A 134 5.52 11.82 -1.42
C GLY A 134 4.32 11.42 -2.27
N ILE A 135 3.40 10.62 -1.72
CA ILE A 135 2.21 10.10 -2.38
C ILE A 135 1.06 11.10 -2.15
N PRO A 136 0.48 11.70 -3.21
CA PRO A 136 -0.53 12.77 -3.06
C PRO A 136 -1.74 12.39 -2.22
N GLU A 137 -2.15 11.12 -2.28
CA GLU A 137 -3.27 10.58 -1.53
C GLU A 137 -2.98 10.46 -0.01
N ILE A 138 -1.70 10.47 0.38
CA ILE A 138 -1.23 10.49 1.77
C ILE A 138 -0.82 11.94 2.12
N ASP A 139 -1.82 12.80 2.21
CA ASP A 139 -1.65 14.22 2.47
C ASP A 139 -1.53 14.56 3.97
N MET A 140 -1.18 15.82 4.25
CA MET A 140 -1.08 16.32 5.62
C MET A 140 -2.41 16.21 6.38
N ALA A 141 -3.55 16.38 5.71
CA ALA A 141 -4.86 16.26 6.34
C ALA A 141 -5.09 14.84 6.88
N LEU A 142 -4.66 13.81 6.16
CA LEU A 142 -4.73 12.42 6.63
C LEU A 142 -3.82 12.18 7.85
N LEU A 143 -2.59 12.71 7.82
CA LEU A 143 -1.64 12.59 8.93
C LEU A 143 -2.14 13.30 10.21
N GLU A 144 -2.78 14.46 10.05
CA GLU A 144 -3.45 15.17 11.14
C GLU A 144 -4.58 14.34 11.73
N ARG A 145 -5.45 13.73 10.89
CA ARG A 145 -6.52 12.85 11.37
C ARG A 145 -6.00 11.65 12.16
N PHE A 146 -4.90 11.02 11.74
CA PHE A 146 -4.26 9.96 12.53
C PHE A 146 -3.83 10.46 13.91
N THR A 147 -3.20 11.63 13.95
CA THR A 147 -2.71 12.26 15.19
C THR A 147 -3.86 12.61 16.14
N GLU A 148 -4.96 13.14 15.60
CA GLU A 148 -6.19 13.42 16.35
C GLU A 148 -6.79 12.15 16.94
N CYS A 149 -6.88 11.07 16.15
CA CYS A 149 -7.39 9.77 16.62
C CYS A 149 -6.50 9.18 17.71
N LEU A 150 -5.18 9.35 17.64
CA LEU A 150 -4.26 8.90 18.69
C LEU A 150 -4.35 9.75 19.97
N THR A 151 -4.69 11.03 19.84
CA THR A 151 -4.84 11.96 20.97
C THR A 151 -6.15 11.74 21.71
N ASN A 152 -7.24 11.49 20.97
CA ASN A 152 -8.57 11.24 21.49
C ASN A 152 -9.08 9.87 20.99
N PRO A 153 -8.58 8.77 21.58
CA PRO A 153 -8.81 7.44 21.04
C PRO A 153 -10.26 6.99 21.19
N SER A 154 -10.87 6.69 20.05
CA SER A 154 -12.16 6.00 19.93
C SER A 154 -12.03 4.94 18.85
N ARG A 155 -12.54 3.73 19.12
CA ARG A 155 -12.49 2.64 18.14
C ARG A 155 -13.08 3.05 16.79
N VAL A 156 -14.23 3.73 16.84
CA VAL A 156 -14.95 4.18 15.64
C VAL A 156 -14.07 5.11 14.81
N THR A 157 -13.51 6.16 15.42
CA THR A 157 -12.71 7.14 14.67
C THR A 157 -11.41 6.54 14.15
N MET A 158 -10.79 5.63 14.90
CA MET A 158 -9.60 4.89 14.50
C MET A 158 -9.87 3.97 13.30
N LEU A 159 -10.99 3.24 13.31
CA LEU A 159 -11.37 2.40 12.17
C LEU A 159 -11.78 3.24 10.95
N ASP A 160 -12.43 4.38 11.17
CA ASP A 160 -12.80 5.31 10.09
C ASP A 160 -11.58 5.87 9.36
N VAL A 161 -10.53 6.29 10.08
CA VAL A 161 -9.30 6.80 9.43
C VAL A 161 -8.54 5.69 8.70
N LEU A 162 -8.55 4.47 9.22
CA LEU A 162 -8.01 3.30 8.51
C LEU A 162 -8.79 3.00 7.23
N ALA A 163 -10.12 3.03 7.28
CA ALA A 163 -10.98 2.83 6.11
C ALA A 163 -10.80 3.92 5.05
N GLU A 164 -10.69 5.19 5.47
CA GLU A 164 -10.38 6.29 4.57
C GLU A 164 -9.02 6.09 3.89
N THR A 165 -7.99 5.72 4.66
CA THR A 165 -6.66 5.49 4.11
C THR A 165 -6.68 4.34 3.11
N LYS A 166 -7.38 3.24 3.43
CA LYS A 166 -7.59 2.12 2.51
C LYS A 166 -8.22 2.58 1.19
N TYR A 167 -9.23 3.45 1.24
CA TYR A 167 -9.88 4.01 0.05
C TYR A 167 -8.91 4.88 -0.77
N ARG A 168 -8.18 5.78 -0.11
CA ARG A 168 -7.19 6.67 -0.74
C ARG A 168 -6.07 5.88 -1.42
N LEU A 169 -5.55 4.83 -0.79
CA LEU A 169 -4.56 3.93 -1.40
C LEU A 169 -5.11 3.19 -2.62
N ALA A 170 -6.36 2.74 -2.56
CA ALA A 170 -7.00 2.09 -3.71
C ALA A 170 -7.16 3.05 -4.89
N ASP A 171 -7.42 4.34 -4.62
CA ASP A 171 -7.51 5.37 -5.67
C ASP A 171 -6.14 5.66 -6.29
N HIS A 172 -5.08 5.76 -5.48
CA HIS A 172 -3.69 5.86 -5.98
C HIS A 172 -3.34 4.71 -6.93
N LEU A 173 -3.64 3.48 -6.50
CA LEU A 173 -3.36 2.25 -7.26
C LEU A 173 -4.20 2.10 -8.53
N ARG A 174 -5.21 2.95 -8.76
CA ARG A 174 -6.14 2.83 -9.89
C ARG A 174 -5.43 2.95 -11.23
N ASN A 175 -4.44 3.84 -11.34
CA ASN A 175 -3.69 4.02 -12.59
C ASN A 175 -2.83 2.79 -12.89
N ALA A 176 -2.11 2.29 -11.89
CA ALA A 176 -1.34 1.06 -12.03
C ALA A 176 -2.23 -0.17 -12.30
N HIS A 177 -3.44 -0.19 -11.75
CA HIS A 177 -4.44 -1.22 -12.02
C HIS A 177 -4.93 -1.20 -13.47
N ASN A 178 -5.13 -0.03 -14.08
CA ASN A 178 -5.49 0.07 -15.49
C ASN A 178 -4.39 -0.53 -16.38
N ASP A 179 -3.13 -0.23 -16.10
CA ASP A 179 -1.98 -0.81 -16.81
C ASP A 179 -1.90 -2.32 -16.60
N PHE A 180 -2.16 -2.78 -15.38
CA PHE A 180 -2.23 -4.20 -15.04
C PHE A 180 -3.32 -4.93 -15.83
N LYS A 181 -4.51 -4.34 -15.95
CA LYS A 181 -5.61 -4.89 -16.76
C LYS A 181 -5.19 -5.04 -18.22
N HIS A 182 -4.55 -4.02 -18.79
CA HIS A 182 -4.00 -4.10 -20.16
C HIS A 182 -2.93 -5.17 -20.30
N TYR A 183 -2.02 -5.29 -19.33
CA TYR A 183 -0.98 -6.31 -19.30
C TYR A 183 -1.57 -7.72 -19.33
N LEU A 184 -2.61 -7.99 -18.53
CA LEU A 184 -3.26 -9.30 -18.46
C LEU A 184 -4.03 -9.67 -19.74
N LEU A 185 -4.64 -8.69 -20.42
CA LEU A 185 -5.38 -8.92 -21.66
C LEU A 185 -4.47 -9.21 -22.86
N GLN A 186 -3.18 -8.87 -22.78
CA GLN A 186 -2.25 -9.20 -23.85
C GLN A 186 -1.99 -10.71 -23.90
N PRO A 187 -2.03 -11.36 -25.08
CA PRO A 187 -1.70 -12.78 -25.21
C PRO A 187 -0.27 -13.04 -24.73
N CYS A 188 -0.06 -14.17 -24.03
CA CYS A 188 1.29 -14.61 -23.70
C CYS A 188 2.09 -14.78 -25.00
N PRO A 189 3.32 -14.25 -25.09
CA PRO A 189 4.16 -14.51 -26.25
C PRO A 189 4.29 -16.02 -26.38
N LYS A 190 3.81 -16.57 -27.49
CA LYS A 190 3.93 -18.00 -27.78
C LYS A 190 5.41 -18.33 -27.70
N THR A 191 5.82 -19.07 -26.67
CA THR A 191 7.05 -19.84 -26.70
C THR A 191 6.87 -20.85 -27.82
N ASN A 192 7.47 -20.55 -28.98
CA ASN A 192 7.70 -21.55 -30.02
C ASN A 192 8.50 -22.72 -29.46
#